data_AF-A0A3C0HMP0-F1
#
_entry.id   AF-A0A3C0HMP0-F1
#
_cell.length_a   1.000
_cell.length_b   1.000
_cell.length_c   1.000
_cell.angle_alpha   90.00
_cell.angle_beta   90.00
_cell.angle_gamma   90.00
#
_symmetry.space_group_name_H-M   'P 1'
#
loop_
_entity.id
_entity.type
_entity.pdbx_description
1 polymer ?
#
loop_
_entity_poly.entity_id
_entity_poly.type
_entity_poly.pdbx_seq_one_letter_code
_entity_poly.pdbx_strand_id
1 'polypeptide(L)'
;MSARALARPDSHTLTILGGGFQAAFQVAALREALGIESVTVWSRSPETRQRFAAEHDAVAADTVVEAVRGADIVICCTPSREPLVTFEMLSPGTHVIAMGSDLLGKRELADDVLLGADLLVADDVSIAGRVGELAHLAEAAERAVDLGDVLTGRSLGRTSDEQITVSDHCGLGIQDAAMAQLVMTGGPS
;
A
#
# COMPACT_ATOMS: atom_id res chain seq x y z
N MET A 1 7.77 5.18 -3.25
CA MET A 1 9.00 5.16 -2.42
C MET A 1 9.02 3.98 -1.46
N SER A 2 7.98 3.79 -0.62
CA SER A 2 7.87 2.62 0.28
C SER A 2 8.08 1.29 -0.44
N ALA A 3 7.40 1.07 -1.57
CA ALA A 3 7.55 -0.17 -2.34
C ALA A 3 9.01 -0.46 -2.75
N ARG A 4 9.75 0.54 -3.23
CA ARG A 4 11.19 0.37 -3.56
C ARG A 4 12.06 0.04 -2.34
N ALA A 5 11.68 0.52 -1.16
CA ALA A 5 12.46 0.34 0.06
C ALA A 5 12.06 -0.91 0.87
N LEU A 6 10.82 -1.37 0.73
CA LEU A 6 10.19 -2.33 1.65
C LEU A 6 9.58 -3.54 0.95
N ALA A 7 9.36 -3.53 -0.36
CA ALA A 7 9.01 -4.73 -1.11
C ALA A 7 10.25 -5.57 -1.39
N ARG A 8 10.05 -6.83 -1.78
CA ARG A 8 11.16 -7.67 -2.24
C ARG A 8 11.72 -7.13 -3.56
N PRO A 9 13.03 -7.21 -3.80
CA PRO A 9 13.62 -6.69 -5.04
C PRO A 9 13.13 -7.43 -6.30
N ASP A 10 12.61 -8.65 -6.16
CA ASP A 10 12.02 -9.50 -7.21
C ASP A 10 10.48 -9.44 -7.24
N SER A 11 9.87 -8.37 -6.71
CA SER A 11 8.41 -8.23 -6.72
C SER A 11 7.90 -7.95 -8.14
N HIS A 12 7.04 -8.82 -8.66
CA HIS A 12 6.47 -8.72 -10.03
C HIS A 12 4.95 -8.70 -10.06
N THR A 13 4.30 -9.03 -8.95
CA THR A 13 2.85 -9.15 -8.83
C THR A 13 2.27 -8.08 -7.90
N LEU A 14 1.27 -7.36 -8.40
CA LEU A 14 0.62 -6.27 -7.67
C LEU A 14 -0.87 -6.56 -7.51
N THR A 15 -1.36 -6.41 -6.29
CA THR A 15 -2.79 -6.34 -6.01
C THR A 15 -3.21 -4.94 -5.62
N ILE A 16 -4.33 -4.49 -6.17
CA ILE A 16 -4.96 -3.22 -5.87
C ILE A 16 -6.37 -3.49 -5.32
N LEU A 17 -6.59 -3.16 -4.06
CA LEU A 17 -7.92 -3.15 -3.45
C LEU A 17 -8.51 -1.75 -3.58
N GLY A 18 -9.44 -1.58 -4.51
CA GLY A 18 -10.10 -0.33 -4.88
C GLY A 18 -9.70 0.14 -6.29
N GLY A 19 -10.67 0.25 -7.21
CA GLY A 19 -10.44 0.72 -8.59
C GLY A 19 -10.72 2.22 -8.77
N GLY A 20 -10.30 3.05 -7.81
CA GLY A 20 -10.53 4.50 -7.81
C GLY A 20 -9.45 5.29 -8.56
N PHE A 21 -9.54 6.63 -8.50
CA PHE A 21 -8.59 7.53 -9.19
C PHE A 21 -7.12 7.25 -8.81
N GLN A 22 -6.82 7.08 -7.52
CA GLN A 22 -5.46 6.84 -7.04
C GLN A 22 -4.87 5.51 -7.53
N ALA A 23 -5.71 4.49 -7.73
CA ALA A 23 -5.26 3.15 -8.11
C ALA A 23 -4.51 3.13 -9.46
N ALA A 24 -4.98 3.90 -10.43
CA ALA A 24 -4.35 4.01 -11.75
C ALA A 24 -2.92 4.56 -11.65
N PHE A 25 -2.72 5.60 -10.84
CA PHE A 25 -1.39 6.18 -10.61
C PHE A 25 -0.45 5.23 -9.88
N GLN A 26 -0.96 4.49 -8.88
CA GLN A 26 -0.15 3.49 -8.17
C GLN A 26 0.34 2.38 -9.09
N VAL A 27 -0.56 1.86 -9.95
CA VAL A 27 -0.19 0.84 -10.95
C VAL A 27 0.88 1.38 -11.90
N ALA A 28 0.67 2.56 -12.48
CA ALA A 28 1.64 3.16 -13.40
C ALA A 28 3.00 3.37 -12.75
N ALA A 29 3.02 3.96 -11.55
CA ALA A 29 4.24 4.23 -10.81
C ALA A 29 5.00 2.95 -10.43
N LEU A 30 4.31 1.88 -10.04
CA LEU A 30 4.96 0.62 -9.70
C LEU A 30 5.42 -0.20 -10.91
N ARG A 31 4.67 -0.15 -12.02
CA ARG A 31 5.15 -0.71 -13.30
C ARG A 31 6.46 -0.07 -13.71
N GLU A 32 6.55 1.26 -13.66
CA GLU A 32 7.79 1.99 -13.96
C GLU A 32 8.89 1.73 -12.93
N ALA A 33 8.53 1.71 -11.64
CA ALA A 33 9.53 1.67 -10.59
C ALA A 33 10.15 0.28 -10.37
N LEU A 34 9.33 -0.77 -10.46
CA LEU A 34 9.70 -2.13 -10.07
C LEU A 34 9.58 -3.13 -11.21
N GLY A 35 9.02 -2.75 -12.36
CA GLY A 35 8.76 -3.70 -13.45
C GLY A 35 7.66 -4.69 -13.10
N ILE A 36 6.58 -4.22 -12.43
CA ILE A 36 5.39 -5.04 -12.18
C ILE A 36 4.83 -5.56 -13.51
N GLU A 37 4.66 -6.88 -13.60
CA GLU A 37 4.23 -7.57 -14.81
C GLU A 37 2.74 -7.95 -14.75
N SER A 38 2.24 -8.25 -13.56
CA SER A 38 0.86 -8.67 -13.35
C SER A 38 0.18 -7.80 -12.31
N VAL A 39 -1.06 -7.42 -12.62
CA VAL A 39 -1.89 -6.60 -11.75
C VAL A 39 -3.21 -7.30 -11.54
N THR A 40 -3.62 -7.47 -10.29
CA THR A 40 -4.94 -7.94 -9.90
C THR A 40 -5.68 -6.80 -9.21
N VAL A 41 -6.94 -6.60 -9.57
CA VAL A 41 -7.79 -5.57 -8.95
C VAL A 41 -9.01 -6.20 -8.31
N TRP A 42 -9.33 -5.75 -7.11
CA TRP A 42 -10.63 -6.00 -6.49
C TRP A 42 -11.29 -4.69 -6.12
N SER A 43 -12.61 -4.66 -6.21
CA SER A 43 -13.41 -3.63 -5.55
C SER A 43 -14.80 -4.18 -5.26
N ARG A 44 -15.50 -3.57 -4.29
CA ARG A 44 -16.88 -3.95 -3.92
C ARG A 44 -17.83 -3.95 -5.12
N SER A 45 -17.65 -3.02 -6.05
CA SER A 45 -18.46 -2.94 -7.27
C SER A 45 -17.84 -3.78 -8.39
N PRO A 46 -18.55 -4.81 -8.91
CA PRO A 46 -18.09 -5.56 -10.08
C PRO A 46 -17.79 -4.67 -11.28
N GLU A 47 -18.65 -3.67 -11.53
CA GLU A 47 -18.49 -2.70 -12.62
C GLU A 47 -17.16 -1.93 -12.49
N THR A 48 -16.83 -1.47 -11.28
CA THR A 48 -15.59 -0.72 -11.04
C THR A 48 -14.34 -1.59 -11.26
N ARG A 49 -14.31 -2.82 -10.75
CA ARG A 49 -13.15 -3.71 -10.94
C ARG A 49 -13.00 -4.17 -12.39
N GLN A 50 -14.10 -4.42 -13.09
CA GLN A 50 -14.08 -4.80 -14.51
C GLN A 50 -13.61 -3.67 -15.41
N ARG A 51 -14.10 -2.43 -15.17
CA ARG A 51 -13.62 -1.26 -15.89
C ARG A 51 -12.12 -1.03 -15.66
N PHE A 52 -11.69 -1.04 -14.40
CA PHE A 52 -10.28 -0.86 -14.05
C PHE A 52 -9.39 -1.93 -14.71
N ALA A 53 -9.82 -3.20 -14.66
CA ALA A 53 -9.14 -4.31 -15.32
C ALA A 53 -8.93 -4.07 -16.82
N ALA A 54 -9.98 -3.61 -17.52
CA ALA A 54 -9.90 -3.34 -18.95
C ALA A 54 -9.01 -2.12 -19.28
N GLU A 55 -9.05 -1.06 -18.47
CA GLU A 55 -8.30 0.18 -18.71
C GLU A 55 -6.81 0.07 -18.37
N HIS A 56 -6.45 -0.80 -17.44
CA HIS A 56 -5.10 -0.87 -16.86
C HIS A 56 -4.40 -2.22 -17.04
N ASP A 57 -4.92 -3.09 -17.91
CA ASP A 57 -4.34 -4.41 -18.19
C ASP A 57 -4.13 -5.20 -16.89
N ALA A 58 -5.24 -5.35 -16.15
CA ALA A 58 -5.29 -6.04 -14.88
C ALA A 58 -6.36 -7.15 -14.89
N VAL A 59 -6.27 -8.07 -13.94
CA VAL A 59 -7.25 -9.14 -13.75
C VAL A 59 -8.23 -8.74 -12.64
N ALA A 60 -9.53 -8.79 -12.93
CA ALA A 60 -10.55 -8.55 -11.91
C ALA A 60 -10.76 -9.82 -11.06
N ALA A 61 -10.49 -9.73 -9.76
CA ALA A 61 -10.80 -10.78 -8.80
C ALA A 61 -12.19 -10.59 -8.19
N ASP A 62 -12.90 -11.68 -7.88
CA ASP A 62 -14.25 -11.59 -7.32
C ASP A 62 -14.25 -11.40 -5.80
N THR A 63 -13.24 -11.93 -5.13
CA THR A 63 -13.04 -11.80 -3.68
C THR A 63 -11.70 -11.15 -3.33
N VAL A 64 -11.60 -10.58 -2.12
CA VAL A 64 -10.33 -10.03 -1.61
C VAL A 64 -9.29 -11.14 -1.47
N VAL A 65 -9.69 -12.31 -0.98
CA VAL A 65 -8.80 -13.48 -0.81
C VAL A 65 -8.17 -13.90 -2.13
N GLU A 66 -8.96 -13.99 -3.20
CA GLU A 66 -8.44 -14.30 -4.54
C GLU A 66 -7.50 -13.21 -5.04
N ALA A 67 -7.79 -11.94 -4.73
CA ALA A 67 -6.97 -10.82 -5.15
C ALA A 67 -5.58 -10.88 -4.51
N VAL A 68 -5.51 -10.98 -3.18
CA VAL A 68 -4.26 -10.84 -2.42
C VAL A 68 -3.39 -12.10 -2.43
N ARG A 69 -3.95 -13.27 -2.73
CA ARG A 69 -3.23 -14.54 -2.70
C ARG A 69 -2.07 -14.54 -3.68
N GLY A 70 -0.86 -14.72 -3.17
CA GLY A 70 0.35 -14.78 -3.99
C GLY A 70 0.85 -13.41 -4.49
N ALA A 71 0.26 -12.31 -4.01
CA ALA A 71 0.72 -10.97 -4.36
C ALA A 71 2.01 -10.60 -3.60
N ASP A 72 2.97 -10.05 -4.31
CA ASP A 72 4.19 -9.49 -3.73
C ASP A 72 3.90 -8.14 -3.06
N ILE A 73 3.02 -7.35 -3.68
CA ILE A 73 2.61 -6.04 -3.19
C ILE A 73 1.08 -5.99 -3.16
N VAL A 74 0.52 -5.56 -2.03
CA VAL A 74 -0.92 -5.30 -1.87
C VAL A 74 -1.10 -3.82 -1.52
N ILE A 75 -1.81 -3.08 -2.36
CA ILE A 75 -2.18 -1.70 -2.07
C ILE A 75 -3.67 -1.62 -1.74
N CYS A 76 -3.98 -1.02 -0.61
CA CYS A 76 -5.34 -0.73 -0.18
C CYS A 76 -5.67 0.75 -0.44
N CYS A 77 -6.64 0.99 -1.30
CA CYS A 77 -7.11 2.31 -1.75
C CYS A 77 -8.65 2.38 -1.68
N THR A 78 -9.26 1.88 -0.61
CA THR A 78 -10.71 1.82 -0.45
C THR A 78 -11.20 2.82 0.61
N PRO A 79 -12.48 3.22 0.57
CA PRO A 79 -13.11 3.96 1.67
C PRO A 79 -13.69 3.02 2.74
N SER A 80 -13.14 1.81 2.92
CA SER A 80 -13.68 0.84 3.88
C SER A 80 -13.56 1.35 5.32
N ARG A 81 -14.50 0.94 6.16
CA ARG A 81 -14.48 1.13 7.63
C ARG A 81 -14.40 -0.20 8.37
N GLU A 82 -14.35 -1.29 7.61
CA GLU A 82 -14.22 -2.64 8.10
C GLU A 82 -12.98 -3.27 7.44
N PRO A 83 -12.18 -4.04 8.19
CA PRO A 83 -11.03 -4.74 7.65
C PRO A 83 -11.38 -5.58 6.41
N LEU A 84 -10.57 -5.44 5.37
CA LEU A 84 -10.65 -6.24 4.15
C LEU A 84 -9.57 -7.32 4.12
N VAL A 85 -8.41 -7.02 4.68
CA VAL A 85 -7.23 -7.89 4.68
C VAL A 85 -6.99 -8.42 6.09
N THR A 86 -6.89 -9.74 6.22
CA THR A 86 -6.41 -10.42 7.43
C THR A 86 -5.02 -11.01 7.18
N PHE A 87 -4.28 -11.28 8.24
CA PHE A 87 -2.88 -11.71 8.14
C PHE A 87 -2.73 -13.04 7.40
N GLU A 88 -3.66 -13.98 7.62
CA GLU A 88 -3.66 -15.30 6.97
C GLU A 88 -3.81 -15.25 5.44
N MET A 89 -4.29 -14.14 4.89
CA MET A 89 -4.41 -13.96 3.44
C MET A 89 -3.08 -13.60 2.77
N LEU A 90 -2.13 -13.08 3.54
CA LEU A 90 -0.86 -12.57 3.04
C LEU A 90 0.16 -13.70 2.88
N SER A 91 0.90 -13.67 1.78
CA SER A 91 2.03 -14.57 1.58
C SER A 91 3.25 -14.07 2.37
N PRO A 92 4.16 -14.96 2.80
CA PRO A 92 5.49 -14.53 3.23
C PRO A 92 6.13 -13.60 2.19
N GLY A 93 6.75 -12.53 2.67
CA GLY A 93 7.40 -11.54 1.81
C GLY A 93 6.49 -10.42 1.28
N THR A 94 5.17 -10.50 1.45
CA THR A 94 4.25 -9.48 0.94
C THR A 94 4.54 -8.10 1.57
N HIS A 95 4.55 -7.07 0.73
CA HIS A 95 4.54 -5.68 1.16
C HIS A 95 3.14 -5.08 1.01
N VAL A 96 2.54 -4.66 2.12
CA VAL A 96 1.22 -4.02 2.16
C VAL A 96 1.40 -2.50 2.22
N ILE A 97 0.62 -1.79 1.42
CA ILE A 97 0.56 -0.32 1.39
C ILE A 97 -0.88 0.08 1.67
N ALA A 98 -1.15 0.65 2.85
CA ALA A 98 -2.43 1.27 3.15
C ALA A 98 -2.38 2.75 2.77
N MET A 99 -3.26 3.16 1.85
CA MET A 99 -3.34 4.55 1.40
C MET A 99 -4.49 5.24 2.14
N GLY A 100 -4.19 5.95 3.23
CA GLY A 100 -5.14 6.73 4.01
C GLY A 100 -5.23 8.17 3.51
N SER A 101 -6.27 8.50 2.75
CA SER A 101 -6.68 9.89 2.53
C SER A 101 -7.95 10.19 3.34
N ASP A 102 -7.83 11.13 4.28
CA ASP A 102 -8.85 12.12 4.66
C ASP A 102 -10.12 11.66 5.40
N LEU A 103 -10.23 10.41 5.88
CA LEU A 103 -11.46 9.92 6.53
C LEU A 103 -11.21 9.27 7.88
N LEU A 104 -11.50 10.00 8.96
CA LEU A 104 -11.62 9.46 10.32
C LEU A 104 -12.49 8.19 10.34
N GLY A 105 -11.96 7.11 10.91
CA GLY A 105 -12.63 5.82 11.01
C GLY A 105 -12.52 4.94 9.76
N LYS A 106 -11.74 5.35 8.75
CA LYS A 106 -11.30 4.44 7.67
C LYS A 106 -10.46 3.32 8.27
N ARG A 107 -10.69 2.09 7.80
CA ARG A 107 -9.97 0.90 8.22
C ARG A 107 -9.99 -0.14 7.11
N GLU A 108 -8.83 -0.64 6.73
CA GLU A 108 -8.65 -1.63 5.66
C GLU A 108 -7.95 -2.89 6.15
N LEU A 109 -7.12 -2.79 7.20
CA LEU A 109 -6.35 -3.88 7.76
C LEU A 109 -6.95 -4.35 9.09
N ALA A 110 -6.98 -5.66 9.29
CA ALA A 110 -7.33 -6.25 10.58
C ALA A 110 -6.16 -6.12 11.56
N ASP A 111 -6.45 -6.21 12.87
CA ASP A 111 -5.42 -6.06 13.92
C ASP A 111 -4.32 -7.10 13.80
N ASP A 112 -4.67 -8.31 13.33
CA ASP A 112 -3.72 -9.39 13.11
C ASP A 112 -2.66 -9.04 12.05
N VAL A 113 -2.99 -8.21 11.05
CA VAL A 113 -2.04 -7.71 10.06
C VAL A 113 -1.00 -6.81 10.72
N LEU A 114 -1.45 -5.88 11.56
CA LEU A 114 -0.57 -4.91 12.23
C LEU A 114 0.29 -5.58 13.31
N LEU A 115 -0.28 -6.54 14.04
CA LEU A 115 0.44 -7.33 15.05
C LEU A 115 1.42 -8.31 14.42
N GLY A 116 1.03 -8.96 13.32
CA GLY A 116 1.80 -10.01 12.65
C GLY A 116 2.90 -9.49 11.72
N ALA A 117 2.80 -8.26 11.23
CA ALA A 117 3.81 -7.68 10.35
C ALA A 117 5.18 -7.57 11.05
N ASP A 118 6.23 -7.99 10.34
CA ASP A 118 7.61 -7.92 10.81
C ASP A 118 8.12 -6.48 10.88
N LEU A 119 7.61 -5.61 10.00
CA LEU A 119 7.99 -4.20 9.93
C LEU A 119 6.78 -3.34 9.63
N LEU A 120 6.54 -2.36 10.51
CA LEU A 120 5.52 -1.32 10.35
C LEU A 120 6.22 0.00 10.04
N VAL A 121 5.80 0.65 8.96
CA VAL A 121 6.34 1.92 8.52
C VAL A 121 5.20 2.89 8.29
N ALA A 122 5.41 4.18 8.56
CA ALA A 122 4.47 5.23 8.15
C ALA A 122 5.19 6.36 7.42
N ASP A 123 4.48 7.17 6.64
CA ASP A 123 5.05 8.43 6.14
C ASP A 123 5.31 9.43 7.28
N ASP A 124 4.44 9.48 8.28
CA ASP A 124 4.64 10.09 9.59
C ASP A 124 3.92 9.26 10.66
N VAL A 125 4.68 8.66 11.58
CA VAL A 125 4.14 7.76 12.62
C VAL A 125 3.18 8.50 13.56
N SER A 126 3.44 9.77 13.87
CA SER A 126 2.58 10.56 14.77
C SER A 126 1.22 10.86 14.14
N ILE A 127 1.17 11.09 12.83
CA ILE A 127 -0.09 11.28 12.09
C ILE A 127 -0.79 9.94 11.89
N ALA A 128 -0.09 8.91 11.43
CA ALA A 128 -0.64 7.58 11.23
C ALA A 128 -1.24 6.99 12.51
N GLY A 129 -0.60 7.16 13.66
CA GLY A 129 -1.13 6.75 14.96
C GLY A 129 -2.39 7.50 15.43
N ARG A 130 -2.83 8.55 14.72
CA ARG A 130 -4.06 9.31 15.05
C ARG A 130 -5.18 9.11 14.04
N VAL A 131 -4.85 8.98 12.76
CA VAL A 131 -5.84 8.97 11.67
C VAL A 131 -5.68 7.84 10.65
N GLY A 132 -4.55 7.12 10.66
CA GLY A 132 -4.24 6.04 9.72
C GLY A 132 -4.69 4.66 10.21
N GLU A 133 -4.16 3.61 9.57
CA GLU A 133 -4.34 2.23 10.02
C GLU A 133 -3.73 2.01 11.41
N LEU A 134 -2.59 2.65 11.70
CA LEU A 134 -1.93 2.54 13.00
C LEU A 134 -2.76 3.14 14.16
N ALA A 135 -3.72 4.02 13.88
CA ALA A 135 -4.59 4.60 14.91
C ALA A 135 -5.55 3.59 15.56
N HIS A 136 -5.80 2.45 14.91
CA HIS A 136 -6.68 1.41 15.44
C HIS A 136 -6.01 0.56 16.51
N LEU A 137 -4.67 0.59 16.61
CA LEU A 137 -3.92 -0.26 17.52
C LEU A 137 -2.66 0.43 18.05
N ALA A 138 -2.70 0.91 19.30
CA ALA A 138 -1.60 1.67 19.92
C ALA A 138 -0.26 0.92 19.91
N GLU A 139 -0.26 -0.38 20.19
CA GLU A 139 0.95 -1.21 20.17
C GLU A 139 1.61 -1.26 18.78
N ALA A 140 0.81 -1.23 17.71
CA ALA A 140 1.32 -1.16 16.34
C ALA A 140 1.97 0.21 16.07
N ALA A 141 1.34 1.30 16.51
CA ALA A 141 1.89 2.64 16.38
C ALA A 141 3.23 2.79 17.14
N GLU A 142 3.36 2.20 18.33
CA GLU A 142 4.60 2.21 19.13
C GLU A 142 5.75 1.44 18.46
N ARG A 143 5.44 0.41 17.66
CA ARG A 143 6.42 -0.39 16.89
C ARG A 143 6.80 0.23 15.55
N ALA A 144 6.00 1.16 15.03
CA ALA A 144 6.20 1.72 13.70
C ALA A 144 7.37 2.70 13.65
N VAL A 145 8.02 2.77 12.48
CA VAL A 145 9.09 3.72 12.20
C VAL A 145 8.75 4.62 11.02
N ASP A 146 9.33 5.81 10.96
CA ASP A 146 9.14 6.71 9.83
C ASP A 146 9.82 6.18 8.57
N LEU A 147 9.15 6.29 7.43
CA LEU A 147 9.69 5.90 6.12
C LEU A 147 10.96 6.70 5.80
N GLY A 148 11.00 7.98 6.18
CA GLY A 148 12.20 8.81 6.03
C GLY A 148 13.40 8.26 6.80
N ASP A 149 13.18 7.64 7.96
CA ASP A 149 14.24 7.03 8.77
C ASP A 149 14.75 5.75 8.13
N VAL A 150 13.87 4.94 7.56
CA VAL A 150 14.25 3.77 6.75
C VAL A 150 15.06 4.20 5.51
N LEU A 151 14.59 5.19 4.76
CA LEU A 151 15.25 5.68 3.54
C LEU A 151 16.64 6.30 3.81
N THR A 152 16.85 6.85 5.00
CA THR A 152 18.13 7.46 5.41
C THR A 152 19.03 6.50 6.20
N GLY A 153 18.60 5.25 6.42
CA GLY A 153 19.35 4.25 7.18
C GLY A 153 19.40 4.51 8.68
N ARG A 154 18.54 5.39 9.21
CA ARG A 154 18.37 5.62 10.67
C ARG A 154 17.57 4.50 11.33
N SER A 155 16.67 3.87 10.57
CA SER A 155 15.93 2.67 10.95
C SER A 155 16.19 1.55 9.95
N LEU A 156 16.11 0.30 10.41
CA LEU A 156 16.22 -0.85 9.52
C LEU A 156 15.01 -0.94 8.60
N GLY A 157 15.26 -1.18 7.31
CA GLY A 157 14.24 -1.59 6.35
C GLY A 157 14.00 -3.10 6.38
N ARG A 158 13.50 -3.64 5.26
CA ARG A 158 13.43 -5.10 5.07
C ARG A 158 14.83 -5.73 5.22
N THR A 159 14.90 -6.82 5.96
CA THR A 159 16.14 -7.60 6.23
C THR A 159 16.07 -9.05 5.76
N SER A 160 14.88 -9.54 5.39
CA SER A 160 14.66 -10.87 4.83
C SER A 160 13.54 -10.86 3.79
N ASP A 161 13.61 -11.77 2.82
CA ASP A 161 12.62 -11.94 1.77
C ASP A 161 11.30 -12.51 2.30
N GLU A 162 11.29 -13.14 3.48
CA GLU A 162 10.06 -13.69 4.07
C GLU A 162 9.27 -12.66 4.89
N GLN A 163 9.86 -11.51 5.21
CA GLN A 163 9.21 -10.51 6.07
C GLN A 163 7.95 -9.93 5.43
N ILE A 164 6.86 -9.89 6.18
CA ILE A 164 5.68 -9.13 5.80
C ILE A 164 5.86 -7.70 6.31
N THR A 165 5.78 -6.73 5.41
CA THR A 165 5.99 -5.31 5.73
C THR A 165 4.74 -4.51 5.43
N VAL A 166 4.35 -3.61 6.32
CA VAL A 166 3.19 -2.72 6.13
C VAL A 166 3.68 -1.28 6.09
N SER A 167 3.21 -0.50 5.12
CA SER A 167 3.37 0.95 5.11
C SER A 167 2.03 1.65 5.15
N ASP A 168 1.83 2.51 6.15
CA ASP A 168 0.63 3.32 6.36
C ASP A 168 0.90 4.76 5.88
N HIS A 169 0.24 5.18 4.81
CA HIS A 169 0.45 6.51 4.22
C HIS A 169 -0.77 7.37 4.49
N CYS A 170 -0.60 8.40 5.31
CA CYS A 170 -1.68 9.33 5.66
C CYS A 170 -1.76 10.56 4.76
N GLY A 171 -0.99 10.58 3.66
CA GLY A 171 -1.07 11.65 2.68
C GLY A 171 -0.61 12.97 3.27
N LEU A 172 0.61 13.01 3.82
CA LEU A 172 1.25 14.30 4.09
C LEU A 172 1.36 15.05 2.76
N GLY A 173 0.97 16.33 2.73
CA GLY A 173 1.10 17.22 1.57
C GLY A 173 2.52 17.34 0.99
N ILE A 174 3.51 16.63 1.54
CA ILE A 174 4.82 16.34 0.94
C ILE A 174 4.70 15.50 -0.34
N GLN A 175 3.79 14.51 -0.40
CA GLN A 175 3.56 13.76 -1.64
C GLN A 175 2.95 14.68 -2.72
N ASP A 176 2.04 15.57 -2.33
CA ASP A 176 1.48 16.60 -3.21
C ASP A 176 2.52 17.65 -3.62
N ALA A 177 3.41 18.06 -2.72
CA ALA A 177 4.48 19.02 -3.03
C ALA A 177 5.54 18.41 -3.97
N ALA A 178 5.85 17.12 -3.84
CA ALA A 178 6.73 16.41 -4.76
C ALA A 178 6.07 16.22 -6.14
N MET A 179 4.77 15.90 -6.19
CA MET A 179 3.99 15.85 -7.44
C MET A 179 3.89 17.24 -8.09
N ALA A 180 3.64 18.29 -7.31
CA ALA A 180 3.60 19.67 -7.78
C ALA A 180 4.96 20.15 -8.28
N GLN A 181 6.06 19.78 -7.62
CA GLN A 181 7.41 20.02 -8.11
C GLN A 181 7.68 19.31 -9.43
N LEU A 182 7.28 18.04 -9.59
CA LEU A 182 7.41 17.31 -10.87
C LEU A 182 6.61 17.98 -12.01
N VAL A 183 5.38 18.43 -11.74
CA VAL A 183 4.57 19.18 -12.71
C VAL A 183 5.18 20.55 -13.03
N MET A 184 5.82 21.21 -12.07
CA MET A 184 6.47 22.51 -12.25
C MET A 184 7.88 22.44 -12.86
N THR A 185 8.59 21.30 -12.77
CA THR A 185 10.00 21.17 -13.20
C THR A 185 10.21 20.33 -14.46
N GLY A 186 9.18 19.72 -15.06
CA GLY A 186 9.24 19.27 -16.44
C GLY A 186 8.25 18.17 -16.83
N GLY A 187 7.18 18.55 -17.53
CA GLY A 187 6.69 17.70 -18.62
C GLY A 187 7.77 17.62 -19.71
N PRO A 188 7.85 16.53 -20.49
CA PRO A 188 8.95 16.32 -21.42
C PRO A 188 8.98 17.44 -22.47
N SER A 189 10.16 18.03 -22.62
CA SER A 189 10.54 18.90 -23.74
C SER A 189 10.59 18.13 -25.05
#